data_AF-A0A8H9IIR6-F1
#
_entry.id   AF-A0A8H9IIR6-F1
#
_cell.length_a   1.000
_cell.length_b   1.000
_cell.length_c   1.000
_cell.angle_alpha   90.00
_cell.angle_beta   90.00
_cell.angle_gamma   90.00
#
_symmetry.space_group_name_H-M   'P 1'
#
loop_
_entity.id
_entity.type
_entity.pdbx_description
1 polymer ?
#
loop_
_entity_poly.entity_id
_entity_poly.type
_entity_poly.pdbx_seq_one_letter_code
_entity_poly.pdbx_strand_id
1 'polypeptide(L)'
;MSNTFQSLTLDLAALLNKQITPRSIIGTGYKNPRSVASAWLRKEMHNLTNPNCKISQVHVKADGHAFESELKAKRCKPYKALATGTYQTINNRAVLDYGVMPSPCGGGYLVYVVQS
;
A
#
# COMPACT_ATOMS: atom_id res chain seq x y z
N MET A 1 -21.04 1.31 -1.82
CA MET A 1 -19.71 1.65 -1.26
C MET A 1 -19.92 2.66 -0.14
N SER A 2 -19.11 2.63 0.92
CA SER A 2 -19.23 3.60 2.02
C SER A 2 -18.69 4.98 1.61
N ASN A 3 -19.22 6.05 2.23
CA ASN A 3 -18.74 7.43 2.02
C ASN A 3 -17.23 7.56 2.26
N THR A 4 -16.70 6.79 3.23
CA THR A 4 -15.27 6.75 3.54
C THR A 4 -14.43 6.18 2.40
N PHE A 5 -14.88 5.10 1.74
CA PHE A 5 -14.15 4.51 0.60
C PHE A 5 -14.06 5.49 -0.57
N GLN A 6 -15.14 6.24 -0.82
CA GLN A 6 -15.16 7.26 -1.86
C GLN A 6 -14.19 8.41 -1.55
N SER A 7 -14.16 8.89 -0.31
CA SER A 7 -13.19 9.92 0.13
C SER A 7 -11.75 9.46 -0.09
N LEU A 8 -11.41 8.24 0.33
CA LEU A 8 -10.05 7.69 0.15
C LEU A 8 -9.67 7.54 -1.34
N THR A 9 -10.64 7.24 -2.19
CA THR A 9 -10.42 7.14 -3.64
C THR A 9 -10.15 8.52 -4.26
N LEU A 10 -10.88 9.55 -3.82
CA LEU A 10 -10.65 10.94 -4.24
C LEU A 10 -9.29 11.45 -3.77
N ASP A 11 -8.92 11.19 -2.51
CA ASP A 11 -7.61 11.55 -1.97
C ASP A 11 -6.49 10.84 -2.74
N LEU A 12 -6.69 9.57 -3.11
CA LEU A 12 -5.72 8.85 -3.92
C LEU A 12 -5.55 9.49 -5.30
N ALA A 13 -6.65 9.83 -5.98
CA ALA A 13 -6.59 10.49 -7.28
C ALA A 13 -5.89 11.85 -7.18
N ALA A 14 -6.26 12.67 -6.19
CA ALA A 14 -5.65 13.98 -5.95
C ALA A 14 -4.15 13.86 -5.60
N LEU A 15 -3.75 12.84 -4.83
CA LEU A 15 -2.35 12.57 -4.48
C LEU A 15 -1.51 12.21 -5.71
N LEU A 16 -2.04 11.32 -6.58
CA LEU A 16 -1.37 10.89 -7.80
C LEU A 16 -1.28 12.02 -8.84
N ASN A 17 -2.32 12.86 -8.91
CA ASN A 17 -2.35 14.06 -9.75
C ASN A 17 -1.58 15.26 -9.13
N LYS A 18 -0.92 15.07 -7.98
CA LYS A 18 -0.14 16.10 -7.26
C LYS A 18 -0.97 17.33 -6.83
N GLN A 19 -2.29 17.18 -6.72
CA GLN A 19 -3.20 18.23 -6.26
C GLN A 19 -3.16 18.38 -4.74
N ILE A 20 -2.89 17.29 -4.01
CA ILE A 20 -2.64 17.31 -2.56
C ILE A 20 -1.24 16.83 -2.23
N THR A 21 -0.72 17.29 -1.10
CA THR A 21 0.61 16.92 -0.63
C THR A 21 0.54 15.64 0.20
N PRO A 22 1.51 14.72 0.12
CA PRO A 22 1.49 13.52 0.95
C PRO A 22 1.41 13.80 2.46
N ARG A 23 1.96 14.94 2.91
CA ARG A 23 1.95 15.35 4.32
C ARG A 23 0.57 15.58 4.89
N SER A 24 -0.45 15.89 4.06
CA SER A 24 -1.82 16.02 4.55
C SER A 24 -2.48 14.68 4.87
N ILE A 25 -1.86 13.56 4.47
CA ILE A 25 -2.38 12.20 4.65
C ILE A 25 -1.61 11.46 5.75
N ILE A 26 -0.28 11.49 5.67
CA ILE A 26 0.59 10.68 6.55
C ILE A 26 1.49 11.51 7.47
N GLY A 27 1.46 12.84 7.39
CA GLY A 27 2.42 13.70 8.09
C GLY A 27 3.80 13.75 7.41
N THR A 28 4.83 14.13 8.16
CA THR A 28 6.21 14.37 7.64
C THR A 28 7.19 13.28 8.09
N GLY A 29 8.42 13.31 7.56
CA GLY A 29 9.51 12.40 7.99
C GLY A 29 9.71 11.13 7.15
N TYR A 30 8.88 10.90 6.13
CA TYR A 30 9.01 9.73 5.25
C TYR A 30 9.96 10.00 4.08
N LYS A 31 10.86 9.04 3.81
CA LYS A 31 11.81 9.11 2.67
C LYS A 31 11.12 9.19 1.30
N ASN A 32 10.05 8.42 1.11
CA ASN A 32 9.26 8.39 -0.13
C ASN A 32 7.79 8.72 0.16
N PRO A 33 7.46 9.97 0.51
CA PRO A 33 6.21 10.30 1.18
C PRO A 33 4.99 10.04 0.30
N ARG A 34 5.09 10.25 -1.02
CA ARG A 34 3.98 9.94 -1.96
C ARG A 34 3.69 8.45 -2.05
N SER A 35 4.72 7.62 -2.15
CA SER A 35 4.59 6.16 -2.17
C SER A 35 3.96 5.64 -0.88
N VAL A 36 4.40 6.16 0.27
CA VAL A 36 3.86 5.80 1.59
C VAL A 36 2.41 6.24 1.75
N ALA A 37 2.06 7.46 1.35
CA ALA A 37 0.69 7.97 1.46
C ALA A 37 -0.27 7.17 0.56
N SER A 38 0.17 6.87 -0.65
CA SER A 38 -0.56 6.03 -1.59
C SER A 38 -0.78 4.60 -1.05
N ALA A 39 0.27 4.01 -0.46
CA ALA A 39 0.18 2.70 0.18
C ALA A 39 -0.81 2.73 1.35
N TRP A 40 -0.73 3.76 2.21
CA TRP A 40 -1.64 3.92 3.33
C TRP A 40 -3.10 3.98 2.87
N LEU A 41 -3.43 4.83 1.89
CA LEU A 41 -4.78 4.94 1.33
C LEU A 41 -5.31 3.60 0.80
N ARG A 42 -4.49 2.86 0.06
CA ARG A 42 -4.87 1.54 -0.49
C ARG A 42 -5.05 0.48 0.59
N LYS A 43 -4.24 0.51 1.63
CA LYS A 43 -4.39 -0.36 2.81
C LYS A 43 -5.71 -0.06 3.54
N GLU A 44 -6.03 1.21 3.79
CA GLU A 44 -7.31 1.61 4.41
C GLU A 44 -8.50 1.19 3.55
N MET A 45 -8.46 1.42 2.24
CA MET A 45 -9.49 0.98 1.31
C MET A 45 -9.70 -0.54 1.35
N HIS A 46 -8.63 -1.33 1.32
CA HIS A 46 -8.70 -2.79 1.42
C HIS A 46 -9.31 -3.25 2.75
N ASN A 47 -8.88 -2.66 3.86
CA ASN A 47 -9.34 -3.05 5.21
C ASN A 47 -10.81 -2.66 5.45
N LEU A 48 -11.30 -1.60 4.80
CA LEU A 48 -12.72 -1.22 4.83
C LEU A 48 -13.60 -2.23 4.07
N THR A 49 -13.12 -2.78 2.96
CA THR A 49 -13.87 -3.76 2.16
C THR A 49 -13.71 -5.19 2.66
N ASN A 50 -12.62 -5.48 3.39
CA ASN A 50 -12.29 -6.82 3.89
C ASN A 50 -12.04 -6.80 5.42
N PRO A 51 -13.07 -6.57 6.25
CA PRO A 51 -12.90 -6.39 7.70
C PRO A 51 -12.33 -7.63 8.42
N ASN A 52 -12.54 -8.82 7.86
CA ASN A 52 -12.06 -10.10 8.41
C ASN A 52 -10.66 -10.49 7.91
N CYS A 53 -10.15 -9.83 6.86
CA CYS A 53 -8.87 -10.14 6.22
C CYS A 53 -8.01 -8.88 6.12
N LYS A 54 -7.75 -8.27 7.27
CA LYS A 54 -6.99 -7.02 7.35
C LYS A 54 -5.52 -7.26 7.04
N ILE A 55 -4.94 -6.29 6.34
CA ILE A 55 -3.52 -6.24 6.04
C ILE A 55 -2.86 -5.11 6.82
N SER A 56 -1.59 -5.31 7.17
CA SER A 56 -0.82 -4.37 7.98
C SER A 56 -0.13 -3.31 7.10
N GLN A 57 0.38 -3.73 5.94
CA GLN A 57 1.11 -2.85 5.03
C GLN A 57 0.87 -3.25 3.57
N VAL A 58 1.04 -2.27 2.67
CA VAL A 58 1.12 -2.52 1.23
C VAL A 58 2.30 -1.79 0.62
N HIS A 59 2.84 -2.30 -0.47
CA HIS A 59 3.86 -1.64 -1.27
C HIS A 59 3.36 -1.35 -2.68
N VAL A 60 3.65 -0.13 -3.10
CA VAL A 60 3.42 0.42 -4.45
C VAL A 60 4.76 0.79 -5.08
N LYS A 61 4.74 1.23 -6.33
CA LYS A 61 5.91 1.85 -6.96
C LYS A 61 6.34 3.13 -6.23
N ALA A 62 7.56 3.59 -6.50
CA ALA A 62 8.12 4.80 -5.90
C ALA A 62 7.32 6.08 -6.26
N ASP A 63 6.68 6.09 -7.44
CA ASP A 63 5.78 7.16 -7.89
C ASP A 63 4.41 7.15 -7.17
N GLY A 64 4.10 6.10 -6.42
CA GLY A 64 2.83 5.89 -5.73
C GLY A 64 1.79 5.12 -6.55
N HIS A 65 2.08 4.70 -7.78
CA HIS A 65 1.15 3.89 -8.57
C HIS A 65 1.26 2.40 -8.23
N ALA A 66 0.19 1.66 -8.46
CA ALA A 66 0.21 0.20 -8.41
C ALA A 66 1.16 -0.36 -9.50
N PHE A 67 1.67 -1.58 -9.29
CA PHE A 67 2.47 -2.28 -10.29
C PHE A 67 1.59 -2.72 -11.47
N GLU A 68 2.10 -2.67 -12.70
CA GLU A 68 1.29 -2.95 -13.88
C GLU A 68 0.91 -4.44 -14.01
N SER A 69 1.65 -5.34 -13.35
CA SER A 69 1.36 -6.77 -13.32
C SER A 69 1.84 -7.43 -12.02
N GLU A 70 1.27 -8.59 -11.72
CA GLU A 70 1.67 -9.41 -10.57
C GLU A 70 3.17 -9.76 -10.63
N LEU A 71 3.67 -10.10 -11.82
CA LEU A 71 5.08 -10.41 -12.04
C LEU A 71 5.99 -9.23 -11.66
N LYS A 72 5.60 -8.00 -12.01
CA LYS A 72 6.36 -6.80 -11.64
C LYS A 72 6.31 -6.54 -10.14
N ALA A 73 5.16 -6.77 -9.50
CA ALA A 73 5.05 -6.69 -8.04
C ALA A 73 5.97 -7.70 -7.35
N LYS A 74 6.01 -8.96 -7.81
CA LYS A 74 6.92 -10.00 -7.27
C LYS A 74 8.40 -9.68 -7.48
N ARG A 75 8.75 -8.92 -8.52
CA ARG A 75 10.13 -8.50 -8.80
C ARG A 75 10.60 -7.32 -7.95
N CYS A 76 9.72 -6.64 -7.24
CA CYS A 76 10.07 -5.45 -6.45
C CYS A 76 10.91 -5.81 -5.22
N LYS A 77 11.67 -4.82 -4.71
CA LYS A 77 12.57 -4.99 -3.56
C LYS A 77 11.82 -5.46 -2.30
N PRO A 78 10.68 -4.87 -1.90
CA PRO A 78 9.90 -5.37 -0.76
C PRO A 78 9.53 -6.85 -0.86
N TYR A 79 9.02 -7.31 -2.01
CA TYR A 79 8.63 -8.72 -2.19
C TYR A 79 9.84 -9.66 -2.08
N LYS A 80 10.97 -9.31 -2.69
CA LYS A 80 12.21 -10.09 -2.58
C LYS A 80 12.72 -10.14 -1.14
N ALA A 81 12.63 -9.05 -0.39
CA ALA A 81 13.00 -9.02 1.03
C ALA A 81 12.09 -9.93 1.87
N LEU A 82 10.78 -9.95 1.57
CA LEU A 82 9.82 -10.87 2.22
C LEU A 82 10.17 -12.33 1.92
N ALA A 83 10.38 -12.66 0.63
CA ALA A 83 10.72 -14.01 0.19
C ALA A 83 12.06 -14.53 0.75
N THR A 84 12.99 -13.64 1.07
CA THR A 84 14.31 -14.00 1.65
C THR A 84 14.34 -13.92 3.18
N GLY A 85 13.23 -13.55 3.82
CA GLY A 85 13.17 -13.37 5.28
C GLY A 85 13.95 -12.16 5.80
N THR A 86 14.42 -11.27 4.92
CA THR A 86 15.19 -10.06 5.28
C THR A 86 14.32 -8.80 5.42
N TYR A 87 13.00 -8.95 5.28
CA TYR A 87 12.07 -7.84 5.40
C TYR A 87 11.98 -7.33 6.85
N GLN A 88 12.39 -6.10 7.05
CA GLN A 88 12.29 -5.43 8.36
C GLN A 88 10.93 -4.77 8.51
N THR A 89 10.17 -5.23 9.49
CA THR A 89 8.90 -4.62 9.89
C THR A 89 9.14 -3.48 10.86
N ILE A 90 8.17 -2.58 10.98
CA ILE A 90 8.20 -1.54 12.01
C ILE A 90 8.03 -2.25 13.36
N ASN A 91 8.92 -1.96 14.31
CA ASN A 91 8.96 -2.59 15.64
C ASN A 91 9.26 -4.10 15.64
N ASN A 92 9.90 -4.65 14.60
CA ASN A 92 10.28 -6.07 14.53
C ASN A 92 9.11 -7.05 14.74
N ARG A 93 7.89 -6.67 14.36
CA ARG A 93 6.73 -7.57 14.34
C ARG A 93 6.94 -8.74 13.38
N ALA A 94 6.47 -9.92 13.75
CA ALA A 94 6.54 -11.08 12.87
C ALA A 94 5.65 -10.87 11.63
N VAL A 95 6.14 -11.30 10.46
CA VAL A 95 5.33 -11.38 9.25
C VAL A 95 4.55 -12.69 9.30
N LEU A 96 3.23 -12.61 9.32
CA LEU A 96 2.33 -13.76 9.35
C LEU A 96 1.97 -14.24 7.95
N ASP A 97 1.81 -13.31 7.02
CA ASP A 97 1.48 -13.61 5.63
C ASP A 97 1.94 -12.46 4.72
N TYR A 98 2.20 -12.77 3.45
CA TYR A 98 2.51 -11.78 2.42
C TYR A 98 2.20 -12.32 1.03
N GLY A 99 1.95 -11.41 0.11
CA GLY A 99 1.69 -11.81 -1.26
C GLY A 99 1.50 -10.62 -2.18
N VAL A 100 0.92 -10.91 -3.34
CA VAL A 100 0.49 -9.89 -4.29
C VAL A 100 -1.02 -9.94 -4.41
N MET A 101 -1.66 -8.77 -4.45
CA MET A 101 -3.10 -8.64 -4.63
C MET A 101 -3.44 -7.53 -5.62
N PRO A 102 -4.62 -7.57 -6.27
CA PRO A 102 -5.12 -6.44 -7.05
C PRO A 102 -5.28 -5.18 -6.20
N SER A 103 -5.06 -4.02 -6.80
CA SER A 103 -5.32 -2.73 -6.16
C SER A 103 -6.83 -2.56 -5.91
N PRO A 104 -7.27 -2.10 -4.72
CA PRO A 104 -8.70 -1.99 -4.38
C PRO A 104 -9.45 -0.96 -5.23
N CYS A 105 -8.72 -0.04 -5.88
CA CYS A 105 -9.25 0.95 -6.82
C CYS A 105 -8.99 0.57 -8.29
N GLY A 106 -8.63 -0.69 -8.56
CA GLY A 106 -8.22 -1.15 -9.90
C GLY A 106 -6.86 -0.61 -10.34
N GLY A 107 -6.50 -0.90 -11.60
CA GLY A 107 -5.33 -0.32 -12.27
C GLY A 107 -3.97 -0.93 -11.92
N GLY A 108 -3.93 -2.12 -11.32
CA GLY A 108 -2.68 -2.85 -11.10
C GLY A 108 -2.66 -3.73 -9.86
N TYR A 109 -1.45 -4.07 -9.42
CA TYR A 109 -1.16 -4.99 -8.33
C TYR A 109 -0.34 -4.32 -7.23
N LEU A 110 -0.49 -4.82 -6.00
CA LEU A 110 0.16 -4.35 -4.79
C LEU A 110 0.81 -5.53 -4.09
N VAL A 111 1.93 -5.32 -3.40
CA VAL A 111 2.45 -6.33 -2.45
C VAL A 111 1.80 -6.05 -1.11
N TYR A 112 1.17 -7.04 -0.47
CA TYR A 112 0.62 -6.91 0.87
C TYR A 112 1.48 -7.64 1.90
N VAL A 113 1.38 -7.21 3.15
CA VAL A 113 2.03 -7.83 4.31
C VAL A 113 1.04 -7.83 5.48
N VAL A 114 0.90 -8.98 6.13
CA VAL A 114 0.19 -9.19 7.39
C VAL A 114 1.21 -9.41 8.49
N GLN A 115 1.04 -8.71 9.61
CA GLN A 115 1.95 -8.73 10.76
C GLN A 115 1.17 -9.07 12.03
N SER A 116 1.86 -9.65 13.02
CA SER A 116 1.36 -9.87 14.38
C SER A 116 1.15 -8.57 15.17
#